data_AF-A0A1J5DL99-F1
#
_entry.id   AF-A0A1J5DL99-F1
#
_cell.length_a   1.000
_cell.length_b   1.000
_cell.length_c   1.000
_cell.angle_alpha   90.00
_cell.angle_beta   90.00
_cell.angle_gamma   90.00
#
_symmetry.space_group_name_H-M   'P 1'
#
loop_
_entity.id
_entity.type
_entity.pdbx_description
1 polymer ?
#
loop_
_entity_poly.entity_id
_entity_poly.type
_entity_poly.pdbx_seq_one_letter_code
_entity_poly.pdbx_strand_id
1 'polypeptide(L)'
;NTTSAIDAIQCLSGCTLGNQRLKIHDFGKHKYTFLNSRTGLGVQLSLREQGFGDEPQHIELEEKVEKGEAMVEDVAYLRRLLDARVKMLLSLGYDELFETVITTRKPPRTETFTDFARCHICGDPVLKSKLVNIDGLFLCRQCSSGLIRSSTDATRH
;
A
#
# COMPACT_ATOMS: atom_id res chain seq x y z
N ASN A 1 4.13 2.49 -0.87
CA ASN A 1 4.31 1.57 0.27
C ASN A 1 2.95 0.97 0.63
N THR A 2 2.98 -0.11 1.41
CA THR A 2 1.84 -0.74 2.08
C THR A 2 2.16 -0.84 3.58
N THR A 3 2.21 0.32 4.24
CA THR A 3 2.53 0.44 5.68
C THR A 3 1.34 0.99 6.46
N SER A 4 1.46 1.08 7.79
CA SER A 4 0.46 1.68 8.70
C SER A 4 0.05 3.11 8.33
N ALA A 5 0.86 3.83 7.56
CA ALA A 5 0.49 5.12 6.99
C ALA A 5 -0.79 5.06 6.15
N ILE A 6 -1.06 3.93 5.49
CA ILE A 6 -2.30 3.74 4.72
C ILE A 6 -3.52 3.70 5.64
N ASP A 7 -3.42 3.10 6.82
CA ASP A 7 -4.52 3.06 7.79
C ASP A 7 -4.85 4.46 8.31
N ALA A 8 -3.82 5.26 8.62
CA ALA A 8 -3.99 6.67 8.99
C ALA A 8 -4.70 7.46 7.89
N ILE A 9 -4.29 7.29 6.62
CA ILE A 9 -4.94 7.94 5.47
C ILE A 9 -6.41 7.54 5.37
N GLN A 10 -6.72 6.25 5.47
CA GLN A 10 -8.10 5.76 5.39
C GLN A 10 -8.96 6.31 6.53
N CYS A 11 -8.44 6.28 7.75
CA CYS A 11 -9.12 6.77 8.95
C CYS A 11 -9.43 8.27 8.87
N LEU A 12 -8.44 9.09 8.49
CA LEU A 12 -8.58 10.55 8.51
C LEU A 12 -9.34 11.11 7.30
N SER A 13 -9.16 10.51 6.12
CA SER A 13 -9.77 11.05 4.88
C SER A 13 -11.10 10.40 4.51
N GLY A 14 -11.39 9.21 5.03
CA GLY A 14 -12.50 8.38 4.55
C GLY A 14 -12.30 7.81 3.13
N CYS A 15 -11.15 8.04 2.50
CA CYS A 15 -10.79 7.39 1.24
C CYS A 15 -10.30 5.98 1.56
N THR A 16 -11.13 4.97 1.30
CA THR A 16 -10.83 3.57 1.65
C THR A 16 -10.62 2.72 0.41
N LEU A 17 -9.98 1.57 0.59
CA LEU A 17 -9.95 0.54 -0.48
C LEU A 17 -11.37 0.09 -0.84
N GLY A 18 -12.23 -0.10 0.16
CA GLY A 18 -13.60 -0.61 -0.03
C GLY A 18 -14.50 0.33 -0.83
N ASN A 19 -14.38 1.65 -0.64
CA ASN A 19 -15.14 2.63 -1.44
C ASN A 19 -14.41 3.05 -2.73
N GLN A 20 -13.28 2.41 -3.05
CA GLN A 20 -12.47 2.63 -4.24
C GLN A 20 -11.93 4.06 -4.41
N ARG A 21 -11.85 4.84 -3.32
CA ARG A 21 -11.26 6.19 -3.34
C ARG A 21 -9.78 6.19 -2.99
N LEU A 22 -9.23 5.06 -2.57
CA LEU A 22 -7.80 4.87 -2.37
C LEU A 22 -7.23 3.95 -3.45
N LYS A 23 -6.14 4.38 -4.10
CA LYS A 23 -5.32 3.54 -4.98
C LYS A 23 -3.91 3.42 -4.43
N ILE A 24 -3.43 2.19 -4.34
CA ILE A 24 -2.09 1.89 -3.83
C ILE A 24 -1.21 1.50 -5.01
N HIS A 25 -0.11 2.24 -5.17
CA HIS A 25 0.99 1.89 -6.06
C HIS A 25 2.22 1.68 -5.19
N ASP A 26 2.50 0.41 -4.86
CA ASP A 26 3.57 0.11 -3.93
C ASP A 26 4.94 0.09 -4.62
N PHE A 27 5.65 1.20 -4.50
CA PHE A 27 7.05 1.33 -4.89
C PHE A 27 8.01 1.42 -3.69
N GLY A 28 7.55 1.06 -2.48
CA GLY A 28 8.31 1.25 -1.23
C GLY A 28 8.47 2.70 -0.76
N LYS A 29 7.95 3.68 -1.51
CA LYS A 29 8.10 5.12 -1.20
C LYS A 29 6.97 5.65 -0.32
N HIS A 30 7.31 6.52 0.62
CA HIS A 30 6.37 7.37 1.37
C HIS A 30 5.98 8.60 0.55
N LYS A 31 5.13 8.36 -0.46
CA LYS A 31 4.65 9.38 -1.38
C LYS A 31 3.14 9.24 -1.58
N TYR A 32 2.41 10.29 -1.28
CA TYR A 32 0.95 10.29 -1.23
C TYR A 32 0.41 11.40 -2.13
N THR A 33 -0.73 11.18 -2.78
CA THR A 33 -1.36 12.20 -3.62
C THR A 33 -2.85 12.25 -3.31
N PHE A 34 -3.30 13.39 -2.81
CA PHE A 34 -4.70 13.66 -2.51
C PHE A 34 -5.28 14.51 -3.62
N LEU A 35 -6.41 14.07 -4.19
CA LEU A 35 -7.03 14.70 -5.35
C LEU A 35 -8.47 15.10 -5.02
N ASN A 36 -8.86 16.29 -5.48
CA ASN A 36 -10.26 16.66 -5.60
C ASN A 36 -10.85 15.90 -6.79
N SER A 37 -11.84 15.04 -6.54
CA SER A 37 -12.42 14.16 -7.57
C SER A 37 -13.22 14.90 -8.65
N ARG A 38 -13.59 16.17 -8.44
CA ARG A 38 -14.34 16.97 -9.42
C ARG A 38 -13.41 17.73 -10.34
N THR A 39 -12.36 18.34 -9.80
CA THR A 39 -11.45 19.22 -10.57
C THR A 39 -10.18 18.50 -11.03
N GLY A 40 -9.81 17.38 -10.39
CA GLY A 40 -8.52 16.72 -10.61
C GLY A 40 -7.32 17.45 -9.99
N LEU A 41 -7.53 18.63 -9.40
CA LEU A 41 -6.50 19.35 -8.65
C LEU A 41 -6.19 18.60 -7.35
N GLY A 42 -4.94 18.60 -6.95
CA GLY A 42 -4.54 17.97 -5.70
C GLY A 42 -3.17 18.36 -5.22
N VAL A 43 -2.79 17.70 -4.13
CA VAL A 43 -1.52 17.90 -3.45
C VAL A 43 -0.81 16.56 -3.35
N GLN A 44 0.46 16.57 -3.71
CA GLN A 44 1.36 15.44 -3.56
C GLN A 44 2.32 15.73 -2.39
N LEU A 45 2.39 14.78 -1.46
CA LEU A 45 3.29 14.82 -0.31
C LEU A 45 4.36 13.75 -0.50
N SER A 46 5.64 14.12 -0.39
CA SER A 46 6.76 13.19 -0.34
C SER A 46 7.44 13.34 1.00
N LEU A 47 7.54 12.25 1.78
CA LEU A 47 8.19 12.28 3.08
C LEU A 47 9.67 12.65 2.91
N ARG A 48 10.12 13.62 3.69
CA ARG A 48 11.54 13.99 3.80
C ARG A 48 12.26 13.02 4.73
N GLU A 49 13.53 12.81 4.47
CA GLU A 49 14.40 12.10 5.41
C GLU A 49 14.40 12.81 6.77
N GLN A 50 14.26 12.04 7.84
CA GLN A 50 14.26 12.53 9.21
C GLN A 50 15.48 11.96 9.91
N GLY A 51 16.28 12.83 10.52
CA GLY A 51 17.40 12.43 11.38
C GLY A 51 16.98 12.50 12.84
N PHE A 52 17.07 11.37 13.54
CA PHE A 52 16.78 11.23 14.96
C PHE A 52 18.04 11.24 15.82
N GLY A 53 19.21 10.98 15.23
CA GLY A 53 20.52 11.02 15.89
C GLY A 53 20.82 9.80 16.78
N ASP A 54 19.90 8.83 16.81
CA ASP A 54 19.99 7.57 17.55
C ASP A 54 19.84 6.35 16.61
N GLU A 55 20.07 6.53 15.30
CA GLU A 55 19.87 5.50 14.28
C GLU A 55 20.68 4.21 14.54
N PRO A 56 21.99 4.27 14.88
CA PRO A 56 22.75 3.05 15.15
C PRO A 56 22.18 2.23 16.31
N GLN A 57 21.80 2.89 17.40
CA GLN A 57 21.24 2.24 18.59
C GLN A 57 19.86 1.66 18.30
N HIS A 58 19.03 2.38 17.54
CA HIS A 58 17.71 1.90 17.14
C HIS A 58 17.80 0.64 16.28
N ILE A 59 18.69 0.62 15.27
CA ILE A 59 18.90 -0.54 14.40
C ILE A 59 19.35 -1.75 15.23
N GLU A 60 20.32 -1.56 16.13
CA GLU A 60 20.80 -2.65 16.99
C GLU A 60 19.68 -3.26 17.86
N LEU A 61 18.86 -2.41 18.47
CA LEU A 61 17.77 -2.85 19.35
C LEU A 61 16.64 -3.50 18.57
N GLU A 62 16.27 -2.96 17.41
CA GLU A 62 15.27 -3.57 16.53
C GLU A 62 15.71 -4.97 16.09
N GLU A 63 16.97 -5.13 15.67
CA GLU A 63 17.50 -6.44 15.29
C GLU A 63 17.46 -7.45 16.45
N LYS A 64 17.82 -7.03 17.67
CA LYS A 64 17.72 -7.88 18.87
C LYS A 64 16.28 -8.31 19.13
N VAL A 65 15.32 -7.40 18.96
CA VAL A 65 13.89 -7.69 19.16
C VAL A 65 13.38 -8.65 18.08
N GLU A 66 13.71 -8.44 16.80
CA GLU A 66 13.33 -9.35 15.71
C GLU A 66 13.92 -10.75 15.88
N LYS A 67 15.16 -10.86 16.34
CA LYS A 67 15.83 -12.15 16.61
C LYS A 67 15.32 -12.84 17.88
N GLY A 68 14.54 -12.15 18.71
CA GLY A 68 14.07 -12.66 20.00
C GLY A 68 15.17 -12.72 21.07
N GLU A 69 16.24 -11.94 20.90
CA GLU A 69 17.42 -11.89 21.77
C GLU A 69 17.39 -10.71 22.75
N ALA A 70 16.39 -9.82 22.62
CA ALA A 70 16.26 -8.61 23.43
C ALA A 70 15.92 -8.92 24.89
N MET A 71 16.66 -8.30 25.81
CA MET A 71 16.35 -8.30 27.23
C MET A 71 15.22 -7.31 27.55
N VAL A 72 14.68 -7.37 28.77
CA VAL A 72 13.62 -6.45 29.23
C VAL A 72 14.10 -4.99 29.16
N GLU A 73 15.37 -4.76 29.47
CA GLU A 73 16.03 -3.46 29.42
C GLU A 73 16.13 -2.94 27.97
N ASP A 74 16.45 -3.81 27.01
CA ASP A 74 16.53 -3.46 25.58
C ASP A 74 15.16 -3.00 25.06
N VAL A 75 14.10 -3.77 25.38
CA VAL A 75 12.72 -3.42 24.98
C VAL A 75 12.29 -2.11 25.62
N ALA A 76 12.60 -1.90 26.90
CA ALA A 76 12.28 -0.67 27.59
C ALA A 76 13.04 0.53 27.00
N TYR A 77 14.28 0.34 26.58
CA TYR A 77 15.08 1.39 25.97
C TYR A 77 14.60 1.73 24.55
N LEU A 78 14.32 0.73 23.71
CA LEU A 78 13.74 0.93 22.38
C LEU A 78 12.42 1.72 22.45
N ARG A 79 11.55 1.40 23.41
CA ARG A 79 10.31 2.17 23.64
C ARG A 79 10.58 3.64 23.93
N ARG A 80 11.59 3.96 24.75
CA ARG A 80 11.95 5.36 25.05
C ARG A 80 12.44 6.10 23.81
N LEU A 81 13.23 5.44 22.95
CA LEU A 81 13.67 6.02 21.67
C LEU A 81 12.45 6.31 20.78
N LEU A 82 11.57 5.33 20.60
CA LEU A 82 10.35 5.49 19.80
C LEU A 82 9.46 6.63 20.33
N ASP A 83 9.27 6.71 21.65
CA ASP A 83 8.49 7.80 22.28
C ASP A 83 9.12 9.18 22.02
N ALA A 84 10.45 9.28 22.09
CA ALA A 84 11.17 10.51 21.80
C ALA A 84 11.02 10.91 20.32
N ARG A 85 11.17 9.94 19.41
CA ARG A 85 10.99 10.15 17.96
C ARG A 85 9.57 10.59 17.62
N VAL A 86 8.55 9.96 18.21
CA VAL A 86 7.14 10.36 18.02
C VAL A 86 6.92 11.79 18.49
N LYS A 87 7.45 12.16 19.67
CA LYS A 87 7.35 13.55 20.17
C LYS A 87 8.02 14.55 19.24
N MET A 88 9.20 14.22 18.72
CA MET A 88 9.89 15.05 17.73
C MET A 88 9.04 15.22 16.47
N LEU A 89 8.58 14.13 15.86
CA LEU A 89 7.77 14.18 14.64
C LEU A 89 6.47 14.99 14.82
N LEU A 90 5.81 14.87 15.97
CA LEU A 90 4.60 15.64 16.29
C LEU A 90 4.87 17.13 16.53
N SER A 91 6.12 17.52 16.80
CA SER A 91 6.51 18.93 16.99
C SER A 91 6.88 19.64 15.68
N LEU A 92 7.12 18.88 14.60
CA LEU A 92 7.50 19.43 13.30
C LEU A 92 6.30 19.95 12.51
N GLY A 93 6.54 21.02 11.74
CA GLY A 93 5.61 21.49 10.72
C GLY A 93 5.43 20.47 9.59
N TYR A 94 4.32 20.57 8.86
CA TYR A 94 4.07 19.67 7.73
C TYR A 94 5.09 19.84 6.61
N ASP A 95 5.66 21.03 6.45
CA ASP A 95 6.65 21.41 5.43
C ASP A 95 8.07 20.92 5.78
N GLU A 96 8.35 20.72 7.06
CA GLU A 96 9.56 20.05 7.58
C GLU A 96 9.47 18.53 7.41
N LEU A 97 8.26 17.96 7.48
CA LEU A 97 8.02 16.54 7.28
C LEU A 97 7.89 16.16 5.79
N PHE A 98 7.27 17.02 4.99
CA PHE A 98 6.88 16.70 3.63
C PHE A 98 7.31 17.77 2.62
N GLU A 99 7.90 17.31 1.51
CA GLU A 99 7.92 18.09 0.29
C GLU A 99 6.53 18.07 -0.35
N THR A 100 5.98 19.26 -0.61
CA THR A 100 4.62 19.46 -1.10
C THR A 100 4.63 19.98 -2.53
N VAL A 101 3.89 19.32 -3.43
CA VAL A 101 3.75 19.73 -4.83
C VAL A 101 2.27 19.77 -5.21
N ILE A 102 1.81 20.92 -5.72
CA ILE A 102 0.48 21.03 -6.34
C ILE A 102 0.50 20.31 -7.68
N THR A 103 -0.50 19.47 -7.93
CA THR A 103 -0.58 18.64 -9.12
C THR A 103 -2.01 18.57 -9.65
N THR A 104 -2.15 18.28 -10.94
CA THR A 104 -3.44 17.99 -11.55
C THR A 104 -3.37 16.59 -12.15
N ARG A 105 -4.25 15.70 -11.71
CA ARG A 105 -4.34 14.31 -12.20
C ARG A 105 -5.77 13.91 -12.43
N LYS A 106 -5.98 12.97 -13.35
CA LYS A 106 -7.30 12.35 -13.54
C LYS A 106 -7.65 11.53 -12.30
N PRO A 107 -8.77 11.81 -11.62
CA PRO A 107 -9.20 11.04 -10.46
C PRO A 107 -9.41 9.57 -10.82
N PRO A 108 -9.17 8.64 -9.89
CA PRO A 108 -9.46 7.24 -10.09
C PRO A 108 -10.94 7.04 -10.41
N ARG A 109 -11.23 6.32 -11.50
CA ARG A 109 -12.58 5.81 -11.77
C ARG A 109 -12.93 4.75 -10.73
N THR A 110 -14.12 4.84 -10.16
CA THR A 110 -14.76 3.80 -9.38
C THR A 110 -15.35 2.75 -10.34
N GLU A 111 -15.00 1.48 -10.17
CA GLU A 111 -15.69 0.38 -10.86
C GLU A 111 -17.07 0.16 -10.26
N THR A 112 -18.05 -0.13 -11.10
CA THR A 112 -19.38 -0.53 -10.65
C THR A 112 -19.41 -2.05 -10.46
N PHE A 113 -19.78 -2.50 -9.26
CA PHE A 113 -19.78 -3.93 -8.88
C PHE A 113 -21.12 -4.63 -9.15
N THR A 114 -21.80 -4.33 -10.26
CA THR A 114 -23.14 -4.85 -10.51
C THR A 114 -23.18 -6.00 -11.51
N ASP A 115 -22.12 -6.19 -12.30
CA ASP A 115 -22.13 -7.18 -13.39
C ASP A 115 -21.17 -8.34 -13.11
N PHE A 116 -21.73 -9.51 -12.84
CA PHE A 116 -21.01 -10.75 -12.55
C PHE A 116 -21.28 -11.80 -13.62
N ALA A 117 -20.29 -12.63 -13.90
CA ALA A 117 -20.43 -13.86 -14.67
C ALA A 117 -19.63 -14.99 -14.02
N ARG A 118 -19.99 -16.23 -14.31
CA ARG A 118 -19.33 -17.40 -13.73
C ARG A 118 -18.03 -17.71 -14.46
N CYS A 119 -16.99 -18.05 -13.70
CA CYS A 119 -15.78 -18.64 -14.26
C CYS A 119 -16.11 -20.00 -14.89
N HIS A 120 -15.66 -20.27 -16.12
CA HIS A 120 -15.94 -21.55 -16.78
C HIS A 120 -15.21 -22.76 -16.14
N ILE A 121 -14.19 -22.53 -15.30
CA ILE A 121 -13.44 -23.60 -14.63
C ILE A 121 -13.95 -23.86 -13.21
N CYS A 122 -13.90 -22.86 -12.31
CA CYS A 122 -14.31 -23.06 -10.92
C CYS A 122 -15.80 -22.80 -10.65
N GLY A 123 -16.52 -22.16 -11.58
CA GLY A 123 -17.95 -21.84 -11.43
C GLY A 123 -18.26 -20.63 -10.54
N ASP A 124 -17.26 -20.07 -9.84
CA ASP A 124 -17.45 -18.93 -8.95
C ASP A 124 -17.96 -17.69 -9.70
N PRO A 125 -18.84 -16.87 -9.09
CA PRO A 125 -19.23 -15.59 -9.64
C PRO A 125 -18.05 -14.60 -9.55
N VAL A 126 -17.70 -14.01 -10.69
CA VAL A 126 -16.61 -13.05 -10.82
C VAL A 126 -17.16 -11.80 -11.48
N LEU A 127 -16.70 -10.62 -11.04
CA LEU A 127 -16.98 -9.37 -11.73
C LEU A 127 -16.57 -9.48 -13.19
N LYS A 128 -17.47 -9.14 -14.13
CA LYS A 128 -17.19 -9.29 -15.57
C LYS A 128 -15.93 -8.53 -15.99
N SER A 129 -15.69 -7.35 -15.42
CA SER A 129 -14.48 -6.55 -15.66
C SER A 129 -13.17 -7.22 -15.22
N LYS A 130 -13.24 -8.29 -14.40
CA LYS A 130 -12.10 -9.03 -13.87
C LYS A 130 -11.91 -10.40 -14.52
N LEU A 131 -12.86 -10.86 -15.34
CA LEU A 131 -12.71 -12.08 -16.12
C LEU A 131 -11.69 -11.88 -17.24
N VAL A 132 -10.92 -12.93 -17.51
CA VAL A 132 -9.98 -13.02 -18.63
C VAL A 132 -10.59 -13.93 -19.67
N ASN A 133 -10.58 -13.52 -20.94
CA ASN A 133 -10.99 -14.38 -22.05
C ASN A 133 -9.75 -15.14 -22.57
N ILE A 134 -9.80 -16.46 -22.54
CA ILE A 134 -8.80 -17.36 -23.14
C ILE A 134 -9.57 -18.33 -24.03
N ASP A 135 -9.31 -18.28 -25.34
CA ASP A 135 -9.95 -19.13 -26.35
C ASP A 135 -11.49 -19.17 -26.27
N GLY A 136 -12.11 -18.03 -25.98
CA GLY A 136 -13.56 -17.91 -25.85
C GLY A 136 -14.11 -18.28 -24.46
N LEU A 137 -13.30 -18.84 -23.57
CA LEU A 137 -13.67 -19.13 -22.19
C LEU A 137 -13.40 -17.93 -21.29
N PHE A 138 -14.41 -17.51 -20.52
CA PHE A 138 -14.25 -16.49 -19.48
C PHE A 138 -13.82 -17.11 -18.16
N LEU A 139 -12.64 -16.73 -17.69
CA LEU A 139 -11.98 -17.34 -16.54
C LEU A 139 -11.64 -16.30 -15.47
N CYS A 140 -11.72 -16.71 -14.19
CA CYS A 140 -11.19 -15.91 -13.10
C CYS A 140 -9.65 -15.84 -13.20
N ARG A 141 -9.05 -14.80 -12.62
CA ARG A 141 -7.59 -14.58 -12.69
C ARG A 141 -6.78 -15.75 -12.12
N GLN A 142 -7.30 -16.42 -11.09
CA GLN A 142 -6.67 -17.59 -10.50
C GLN A 142 -6.65 -18.76 -11.49
N CYS A 143 -7.79 -19.14 -12.06
CA CYS A 143 -7.87 -20.22 -13.04
C CYS A 143 -7.06 -19.92 -14.31
N SER A 144 -7.07 -18.66 -14.80
CA SER A 144 -6.27 -18.28 -15.96
C SER A 144 -4.77 -18.38 -15.69
N SER A 145 -4.31 -18.01 -14.48
CA SER A 145 -2.90 -18.11 -14.10
C SER A 145 -2.39 -19.55 -14.00
N GLY A 146 -3.25 -20.48 -13.59
CA GLY A 146 -2.94 -21.92 -13.56
C GLY A 146 -2.75 -22.51 -14.96
N LEU A 147 -3.58 -22.08 -15.92
CA LEU A 147 -3.48 -22.52 -17.32
C LEU A 147 -2.20 -22.04 -18.01
N ILE A 148 -1.82 -20.78 -17.82
CA ILE A 148 -0.61 -20.20 -18.43
C ILE A 148 0.64 -20.97 -17.96
N ARG A 149 0.71 -21.36 -16.68
CA ARG A 149 1.81 -22.16 -16.15
C ARG A 149 1.87 -23.56 -16.76
N SER A 150 0.73 -24.20 -17.01
CA SER A 150 0.67 -25.51 -17.66
C SER A 150 1.11 -25.48 -19.14
N SER A 151 0.91 -24.35 -19.85
CA SER A 151 1.35 -24.22 -21.25
C SER A 151 2.85 -23.96 -21.41
N THR A 152 3.50 -23.33 -20.43
CA THR A 152 4.95 -23.04 -20.48
C THR A 152 5.84 -24.23 -20.11
N ASP A 153 5.32 -25.25 -19.43
CA ASP A 153 6.04 -26.51 -19.20
C ASP A 153 5.96 -27.47 -20.40
N ALA A 154 5.00 -27.27 -21.33
CA ALA A 154 4.83 -28.11 -22.50
C ALA A 154 5.79 -27.81 -23.67
N THR A 155 6.73 -26.85 -23.51
CA THR A 155 7.71 -26.47 -24.55
C THR A 155 9.17 -26.81 -24.19
N ARG A 156 9.38 -27.65 -23.16
CA ARG A 156 10.71 -28.19 -22.82
C ARG A 156 10.77 -29.70 -23.05
N HIS A 157 10.55 -30.18 -24.28
CA HIS A 157 11.00 -31.50 -24.73
C HIS A 157 11.75 -31.35 -26.06
#